data_AF-A0A8J2ZGB4-F1
#
_entry.id   AF-A0A8J2ZGB4-F1
#
_cell.length_a   1.000
_cell.length_b   1.000
_cell.length_c   1.000
_cell.angle_alpha   90.00
_cell.angle_beta   90.00
_cell.angle_gamma   90.00
#
_symmetry.space_group_name_H-M   'P 1'
#
loop_
_entity.id
_entity.type
_entity.pdbx_description
1 polymer ?
#
loop_
_entity_poly.entity_id
_entity_poly.type
_entity_poly.pdbx_seq_one_letter_code
_entity_poly.pdbx_strand_id
1 'polypeptide(L)'
;MFEPSPVLLAFLLFKRFAFMPLVASLSLVRALRARAPSRYMAITALVVAVIECILLLAPVAGLTGGHLAAMGQRFMNMGNGMLPLLVPSLFLAISAYIPGSRDRGIDFAHIALLWILVGLWVATLVV
;
A
#
# COMPACT_ATOMS: atom_id res chain seq x y z
N MET A 1 23.29 17.05 16.53
CA MET A 1 22.72 16.34 15.37
C MET A 1 21.32 15.90 15.75
N PHE A 2 20.30 16.22 14.96
CA PHE A 2 18.97 15.65 15.13
C PHE A 2 18.99 14.26 14.50
N GLU A 3 19.31 13.23 15.28
CA GLU A 3 19.16 11.86 14.81
C GLU A 3 17.66 11.53 14.75
N PRO A 4 17.16 10.96 13.64
CA PRO A 4 15.76 10.56 13.55
C PRO A 4 15.48 9.48 14.58
N SER A 5 14.37 9.63 15.31
CA SER A 5 13.98 8.64 16.30
C SER A 5 13.84 7.25 15.65
N PRO A 6 14.20 6.16 16.34
CA PRO A 6 14.06 4.80 15.79
C PRO A 6 12.63 4.49 15.31
N VAL A 7 11.62 5.07 15.99
CA VAL A 7 10.20 4.95 15.62
C VAL A 7 9.91 5.62 14.29
N LEU A 8 10.45 6.82 14.05
CA LEU A 8 10.30 7.52 12.77
C LEU A 8 10.95 6.73 11.64
N LEU A 9 12.14 6.17 11.86
CA LEU A 9 12.81 5.32 10.87
C LEU A 9 11.98 4.06 10.56
N ALA A 10 11.47 3.38 11.59
CA ALA A 10 10.61 2.21 11.42
C ALA A 10 9.34 2.55 10.63
N PHE A 11 8.68 3.67 10.95
CA PHE A 11 7.52 4.16 10.22
C PHE A 11 7.85 4.42 8.76
N LEU A 12 8.91 5.18 8.46
CA LEU A 12 9.31 5.52 7.10
C LEU A 12 9.67 4.27 6.28
N LEU A 13 10.42 3.34 6.86
CA LEU A 13 10.79 2.08 6.20
C LEU A 13 9.55 1.22 5.92
N PHE A 14 8.68 1.06 6.90
CA PHE A 14 7.47 0.27 6.74
C PHE A 14 6.54 0.87 5.69
N LYS A 15 6.26 2.18 5.81
CA LYS A 15 5.45 2.97 4.89
C LYS A 15 5.95 2.90 3.45
N ARG A 16 7.27 3.03 3.25
CA ARG A 16 7.88 3.15 1.92
C ARG A 16 8.16 1.80 1.26
N PHE A 17 8.64 0.81 2.02
CA PHE A 17 9.19 -0.43 1.43
C PHE A 17 8.44 -1.70 1.80
N ALA A 18 7.74 -1.75 2.94
CA ALA A 18 7.08 -2.97 3.38
C ALA A 18 5.60 -3.00 3.00
N PHE A 19 4.88 -1.92 3.30
CA PHE A 19 3.42 -1.91 3.24
C PHE A 19 2.87 -2.25 1.84
N MET A 20 3.38 -1.59 0.81
CA MET A 20 2.87 -1.71 -0.55
C MET A 20 3.17 -3.08 -1.19
N PRO A 21 4.40 -3.65 -1.10
CA PRO A 21 4.63 -5.03 -1.53
C PRO A 21 3.80 -6.06 -0.77
N LEU A 22 3.52 -5.84 0.52
CA LEU A 22 2.68 -6.74 1.30
C LEU A 22 1.22 -6.67 0.84
N VAL A 23 0.67 -5.47 0.61
CA VAL A 23 -0.68 -5.30 0.04
C VAL A 23 -0.78 -5.90 -1.36
N ALA A 24 0.22 -5.70 -2.22
CA ALA A 24 0.29 -6.32 -3.53
C ALA A 24 0.29 -7.86 -3.42
N SER A 25 1.09 -8.41 -2.50
CA SER A 25 1.17 -9.86 -2.27
C SER A 25 -0.17 -10.44 -1.80
N LEU A 26 -0.82 -9.80 -0.83
CA LEU A 26 -2.16 -10.21 -0.36
C LEU A 26 -3.21 -10.12 -1.48
N SER A 27 -3.16 -9.04 -2.27
CA SER A 27 -4.05 -8.84 -3.42
C SER A 27 -3.85 -9.90 -4.50
N LEU A 28 -2.60 -10.29 -4.78
CA LEU A 28 -2.27 -11.36 -5.70
C LEU A 28 -2.83 -12.71 -5.23
N VAL A 29 -2.58 -13.07 -3.96
CA VAL A 29 -3.11 -14.32 -3.39
C VAL A 29 -4.63 -14.35 -3.50
N ARG A 30 -5.31 -13.24 -3.21
CA ARG A 30 -6.76 -13.15 -3.37
C ARG A 30 -7.21 -13.19 -4.82
N ALA A 31 -6.52 -12.52 -5.74
CA ALA A 31 -6.83 -12.53 -7.17
C ALA A 31 -6.72 -13.93 -7.79
N LEU A 32 -5.84 -14.78 -7.25
CA LEU A 32 -5.67 -16.18 -7.66
C LEU A 32 -6.73 -17.11 -7.05
N ARG A 33 -7.22 -16.84 -5.83
CA ARG A 33 -8.11 -17.74 -5.07
C ARG A 33 -9.59 -17.35 -5.10
N ALA A 34 -9.91 -16.07 -5.27
CA ALA A 34 -11.27 -15.56 -5.23
C ALA A 34 -12.04 -15.82 -6.54
N ARG A 35 -13.38 -15.77 -6.44
CA ARG A 35 -14.30 -15.87 -7.56
C ARG A 35 -14.94 -14.53 -7.89
N ALA A 36 -15.24 -14.36 -9.18
CA ALA A 36 -15.97 -13.27 -9.82
C ALA A 36 -15.82 -11.88 -9.16
N PRO A 37 -16.79 -11.26 -8.48
CA PRO A 37 -16.69 -9.82 -8.18
C PRO A 37 -15.61 -9.50 -7.14
N SER A 38 -15.35 -10.39 -6.18
CA SER A 38 -14.20 -10.26 -5.25
C SER A 38 -12.86 -10.30 -5.99
N ARG A 39 -12.74 -11.14 -7.04
CA ARG A 39 -11.53 -11.27 -7.85
C ARG A 39 -11.19 -9.97 -8.59
N TYR A 40 -12.18 -9.29 -9.16
CA TYR A 40 -11.93 -8.04 -9.88
C TYR A 40 -11.42 -6.94 -8.94
N MET A 41 -11.97 -6.80 -7.74
CA MET A 41 -11.47 -5.85 -6.75
C MET A 41 -10.05 -6.17 -6.29
N ALA A 42 -9.73 -7.46 -6.10
CA ALA A 42 -8.37 -7.88 -5.78
C ALA A 42 -7.37 -7.60 -6.93
N ILE A 43 -7.80 -7.77 -8.19
CA ILE A 43 -6.98 -7.40 -9.35
C ILE A 43 -6.77 -5.89 -9.41
N THR A 44 -7.81 -5.09 -9.17
CA THR A 44 -7.67 -3.62 -9.11
C THR A 44 -6.69 -3.21 -8.01
N ALA A 45 -6.81 -3.77 -6.81
CA ALA A 45 -5.88 -3.54 -5.72
C ALA A 45 -4.43 -3.90 -6.10
N LEU A 46 -4.25 -5.06 -6.74
CA LEU A 46 -2.94 -5.52 -7.22
C LEU A 46 -2.35 -4.56 -8.26
N VAL A 47 -3.12 -4.18 -9.28
CA VAL A 47 -2.66 -3.29 -10.35
C VAL A 47 -2.26 -1.93 -9.78
N VAL A 48 -3.08 -1.35 -8.91
CA VAL A 48 -2.79 -0.06 -8.28
C VAL A 48 -1.51 -0.17 -7.43
N ALA A 49 -1.40 -1.18 -6.57
CA ALA A 49 -0.21 -1.37 -5.73
C ALA A 49 1.08 -1.59 -6.55
N VAL A 50 0.99 -2.31 -7.68
CA VAL A 50 2.13 -2.51 -8.59
C VAL A 50 2.52 -1.21 -9.29
N ILE A 51 1.55 -0.43 -9.77
CA ILE A 51 1.81 0.88 -10.37
C ILE A 51 2.51 1.80 -9.37
N GLU A 52 2.05 1.83 -8.13
CA GLU A 52 2.66 2.66 -7.09
C GLU A 52 4.07 2.19 -6.72
N CYS A 53 4.34 0.86 -6.68
CA CYS A 53 5.69 0.32 -6.56
C CYS A 53 6.59 0.78 -7.73
N ILE A 54 6.08 0.77 -8.95
CA ILE A 54 6.80 1.28 -10.13
C ILE A 54 7.11 2.78 -9.96
N LEU A 55 6.13 3.59 -9.54
CA LEU A 55 6.32 5.03 -9.31
C LEU A 55 7.33 5.32 -8.20
N LEU A 56 7.36 4.48 -7.16
CA LEU A 56 8.32 4.57 -6.06
C LEU A 56 9.76 4.27 -6.51
N LEU A 57 9.92 3.34 -7.45
CA LEU A 57 11.22 2.94 -8.00
C LEU A 57 11.64 3.75 -9.24
N ALA A 58 10.72 4.48 -9.88
CA ALA A 58 10.98 5.26 -11.09
C ALA A 58 12.19 6.21 -10.96
N PRO A 59 12.39 6.94 -9.85
CA PRO A 59 13.59 7.78 -9.68
C PRO A 59 14.89 6.98 -9.64
N VAL A 60 14.87 5.76 -9.09
CA VAL A 60 16.04 4.86 -9.03
C VAL A 60 16.42 4.39 -10.43
N ALA A 61 15.44 4.23 -11.32
CA ALA A 61 15.63 3.89 -12.73
C ALA A 61 16.00 5.11 -13.61
N GLY A 62 16.18 6.30 -13.04
CA GLY A 62 16.44 7.53 -13.79
C GLY A 62 15.21 8.13 -14.49
N LEU A 63 14.01 7.60 -14.22
CA LEU A 63 12.74 8.03 -14.82
C LEU A 63 12.13 9.19 -14.00
N THR A 64 12.79 10.34 -13.99
CA THR A 64 12.38 11.52 -13.22
C THR A 64 11.72 12.62 -14.07
N GLY A 65 11.83 12.54 -15.40
CA GLY A 65 11.33 13.54 -16.34
C GLY A 65 9.97 13.20 -16.97
N GLY A 66 9.24 14.24 -17.41
CA GLY A 66 8.01 14.11 -18.19
C GLY A 66 6.72 14.28 -17.38
N HIS A 67 5.60 14.51 -18.09
CA HIS A 67 4.31 14.82 -17.48
C HIS A 67 3.79 13.68 -16.59
N LEU A 68 3.95 12.43 -17.02
CA LEU A 68 3.53 11.24 -16.27
C LEU A 68 4.33 11.06 -14.98
N ALA A 69 5.65 11.27 -15.02
CA ALA A 69 6.49 11.20 -13.82
C ALA A 69 6.09 12.28 -12.80
N ALA A 70 5.84 13.51 -13.26
CA ALA A 70 5.39 14.60 -12.40
C ALA A 70 4.01 14.34 -11.77
N MET A 71 3.05 13.79 -12.54
CA MET A 71 1.74 13.39 -12.02
C MET A 71 1.86 12.26 -10.99
N GLY A 72 2.67 11.24 -11.29
CA GLY A 72 2.95 10.14 -10.38
C GLY A 72 3.57 10.61 -9.07
N GLN A 73 4.58 11.49 -9.13
CA GLN A 73 5.19 12.08 -7.93
C GLN A 73 4.20 12.92 -7.12
N ARG A 74 3.34 13.72 -7.78
CA ARG A 74 2.28 14.47 -7.09
C ARG A 74 1.35 13.53 -6.34
N PHE A 75 0.87 12.47 -7.00
CA PHE A 75 0.02 11.46 -6.38
C PHE A 75 0.74 10.78 -5.20
N MET A 76 1.99 10.35 -5.39
CA MET A 76 2.80 9.70 -4.35
C MET A 76 3.06 10.57 -3.11
N ASN A 77 2.95 11.89 -3.25
CA ASN A 77 3.09 12.85 -2.15
C ASN A 77 1.75 13.29 -1.52
N MET A 78 0.60 12.89 -2.08
CA MET A 78 -0.71 13.27 -1.54
C MET A 78 -0.95 12.70 -0.14
N GLY A 79 -1.58 13.51 0.72
CA GLY A 79 -1.85 13.13 2.11
C GLY A 79 -0.56 12.77 2.87
N ASN A 80 0.52 13.52 2.63
CA ASN A 80 1.86 13.22 3.14
C ASN A 80 2.33 11.80 2.74
N GLY A 81 1.96 11.32 1.54
CA GLY A 81 2.26 9.97 1.05
C GLY A 81 1.50 8.83 1.73
N MET A 82 0.43 9.13 2.47
CA MET A 82 -0.48 8.10 3.00
C MET A 82 -1.53 7.69 1.98
N LEU A 83 -2.01 8.64 1.15
CA LEU A 83 -3.10 8.39 0.21
C LEU A 83 -2.78 7.23 -0.78
N PRO A 84 -1.59 7.16 -1.40
CA PRO A 84 -1.19 6.02 -2.22
C PRO A 84 -1.21 4.68 -1.48
N LEU A 85 -0.99 4.66 -0.17
CA LEU A 85 -1.06 3.39 0.58
C LEU A 85 -2.50 2.92 0.78
N LEU A 86 -3.41 3.88 0.94
CA LEU A 86 -4.80 3.63 1.28
C LEU A 86 -5.64 3.25 0.06
N VAL A 87 -5.32 3.75 -1.14
CA VAL A 87 -6.07 3.43 -2.36
C VAL A 87 -6.09 1.92 -2.69
N PRO A 88 -4.94 1.22 -2.86
CA PRO A 88 -4.96 -0.21 -3.11
C PRO A 88 -5.51 -0.99 -1.92
N SER A 89 -5.25 -0.52 -0.69
CA SER A 89 -5.80 -1.11 0.53
C SER A 89 -7.32 -1.05 0.54
N LEU A 90 -7.93 0.04 0.08
CA LEU A 90 -9.37 0.18 0.00
C LEU A 90 -9.97 -0.85 -0.97
N PHE A 91 -9.38 -1.02 -2.15
CA PHE A 91 -9.83 -2.04 -3.10
C PHE A 91 -9.68 -3.46 -2.53
N LEU A 92 -8.57 -3.76 -1.84
CA LEU A 92 -8.38 -5.03 -1.17
C LEU A 92 -9.41 -5.25 -0.05
N ALA A 93 -9.73 -4.22 0.73
CA ALA A 93 -10.77 -4.28 1.75
C ALA A 93 -12.15 -4.52 1.12
N ILE A 94 -12.52 -3.78 0.06
CA ILE A 94 -13.78 -3.98 -0.66
C ILE A 94 -13.89 -5.42 -1.18
N SER A 95 -12.77 -6.00 -1.66
CA SER A 95 -12.75 -7.39 -2.13
C SER A 95 -13.13 -8.42 -1.05
N ALA A 96 -12.98 -8.07 0.23
CA ALA A 96 -13.34 -8.92 1.38
C ALA A 96 -14.84 -8.92 1.67
N TYR A 97 -15.52 -7.78 1.45
CA TYR A 97 -16.95 -7.62 1.72
C TYR A 97 -17.83 -8.11 0.58
N ILE A 98 -17.29 -8.16 -0.64
CA ILE A 98 -18.02 -8.62 -1.82
C ILE A 98 -18.03 -10.16 -1.88
N PRO A 99 -19.15 -10.79 -2.29
CA PRO A 99 -19.24 -12.24 -2.45
C PRO A 99 -18.16 -12.81 -3.38
N GLY A 100 -17.67 -14.01 -3.07
CA GLY A 100 -16.73 -14.73 -3.94
C GLY A 100 -15.37 -15.03 -3.32
N SER A 101 -15.09 -14.54 -2.12
CA SER A 101 -13.94 -14.98 -1.31
C SER A 101 -14.35 -15.19 0.14
N ARG A 102 -13.81 -16.23 0.79
CA ARG A 102 -14.00 -16.54 2.21
C ARG A 102 -12.68 -16.59 2.98
N ASP A 103 -11.60 -16.10 2.39
CA ASP A 103 -10.28 -16.21 2.96
C ASP A 103 -10.03 -15.16 4.04
N ARG A 104 -10.48 -15.47 5.26
CA ARG A 104 -10.30 -14.61 6.44
C ARG A 104 -8.84 -14.39 6.79
N GLY A 105 -7.92 -15.28 6.39
CA GLY A 105 -6.49 -15.13 6.69
C GLY A 105 -5.91 -13.88 6.02
N ILE A 106 -6.30 -13.63 4.77
CA ILE A 106 -5.90 -12.42 4.03
C ILE A 106 -6.50 -11.16 4.68
N ASP A 107 -7.74 -11.23 5.16
CA ASP A 107 -8.40 -10.10 5.82
C ASP A 107 -7.72 -9.73 7.13
N PHE A 108 -7.43 -10.73 7.97
CA PHE A 108 -6.68 -10.51 9.21
C PHE A 108 -5.28 -9.96 8.94
N ALA A 109 -4.58 -10.51 7.95
CA ALA A 109 -3.26 -9.99 7.56
C ALA A 109 -3.35 -8.53 7.09
N HIS A 110 -4.34 -8.19 6.25
CA HIS A 110 -4.53 -6.82 5.77
C HIS A 110 -4.87 -5.84 6.90
N ILE A 111 -5.78 -6.23 7.80
CA ILE A 111 -6.11 -5.45 8.99
C ILE A 111 -4.88 -5.25 9.87
N ALA A 112 -4.07 -6.29 10.09
CA ALA A 112 -2.83 -6.18 10.85
C ALA A 112 -1.85 -5.19 10.21
N LEU A 113 -1.70 -5.19 8.88
CA LEU A 113 -0.86 -4.22 8.17
C LEU A 113 -1.35 -2.77 8.38
N LEU A 114 -2.66 -2.55 8.33
CA LEU A 114 -3.24 -1.23 8.58
C LEU A 114 -3.00 -0.78 10.03
N TRP A 115 -3.15 -1.69 10.99
CA TRP A 115 -2.83 -1.41 12.40
C TRP A 115 -1.36 -1.10 12.62
N ILE A 116 -0.44 -1.80 11.96
CA ILE A 116 0.99 -1.49 12.04
C ILE A 116 1.25 -0.10 11.44
N LEU A 117 0.67 0.21 10.27
CA LEU A 117 0.83 1.50 9.61
C LEU A 117 0.35 2.65 10.50
N VAL A 118 -0.89 2.54 11.01
CA VAL A 118 -1.50 3.57 11.86
C VAL A 118 -0.82 3.63 13.22
N GLY A 119 -0.48 2.49 13.82
CA GLY A 119 0.20 2.42 15.12
C GLY A 119 1.58 3.07 15.08
N LEU A 120 2.37 2.80 14.03
CA LEU A 120 3.65 3.48 13.81
C LEU A 120 3.45 4.98 13.58
N TRP A 121 2.45 5.38 12.78
CA TRP A 121 2.15 6.79 12.55
C TRP A 121 1.78 7.53 13.85
N VAL A 122 0.87 6.98 14.65
CA VAL A 122 0.50 7.56 15.95
C VAL A 122 1.69 7.61 16.89
N ALA A 123 2.52 6.56 16.92
CA ALA A 123 3.73 6.55 17.74
C ALA A 123 4.70 7.67 17.35
N THR A 124 4.81 8.04 16.06
CA THR A 124 5.62 9.20 15.63
C THR A 124 5.07 10.57 16.07
N LEU A 125 3.83 10.64 16.54
CA LEU A 125 3.25 11.88 17.07
C LEU A 125 3.47 12.04 18.58
N VAL A 126 3.75 10.94 19.28
CA VAL A 126 3.88 10.90 20.74
C VAL A 126 5.35 10.96 21.19
N VAL A 127 6.27 10.52 20.32
CA VAL A 127 7.73 10.46 20.55
C VAL A 127 8.43 11.60 19.83
#